data_AF-A0A6I9VD68-F1
#
_entry.id   AF-A0A6I9VD68-F1
#
_cell.length_a   1.000
_cell.length_b   1.000
_cell.length_c   1.000
_cell.angle_alpha   90.00
_cell.angle_beta   90.00
_cell.angle_gamma   90.00
#
_symmetry.space_group_name_H-M   'P 1'
#
loop_
_entity.id
_entity.type
_entity.pdbx_description
1 polymer ?
#
loop_
_entity_poly.entity_id
_entity_poly.type
_entity_poly.pdbx_seq_one_letter_code
_entity_poly.pdbx_strand_id
1 'polypeptide(L)'
;MKATTLTVLGSILVLSLLKDVTYAYTVNLNFPSKPGYSSRTTLNCNRGYHIVVRKAILFHNGNMRNERASYPPKMACDLEQTCNFELVREQYNYLEPAPAGDLELTINYDCKRDNFQGNPRRITDYGKTEMCPQDSFVQKHVAYFNDDRIASDSQQAKTERELIAMSVCAQVRRFRERNPNAPIDPYLGTVFLIHEKNSRNPNFMPSPGNNRKCQLTANALARSYRYDCRRDAIKWTCNYGGKGIDVAKHDKYNSHLD
;
A
#
# COMPACT_ATOMS: atom_id res chain seq x y z
N MET A 1 38.00 13.20 -16.41
CA MET A 1 36.72 13.42 -17.12
C MET A 1 35.61 12.83 -16.25
N LYS A 2 34.56 13.59 -15.96
CA LYS A 2 33.62 13.39 -14.83
C LYS A 2 32.75 12.13 -14.97
N ALA A 3 32.48 11.54 -13.81
CA ALA A 3 31.65 10.37 -13.59
C ALA A 3 30.26 10.50 -14.24
N THR A 4 29.92 9.54 -15.10
CA THR A 4 28.56 9.31 -15.58
C THR A 4 27.80 8.55 -14.50
N THR A 5 26.96 9.28 -13.78
CA THR A 5 26.06 8.79 -12.74
C THR A 5 25.12 7.74 -13.34
N LEU A 6 25.23 6.52 -12.81
CA LEU A 6 24.39 5.37 -13.11
C LEU A 6 22.99 5.61 -12.51
N THR A 7 22.16 6.37 -13.23
CA THR A 7 20.74 6.58 -12.91
C THR A 7 19.97 5.32 -13.30
N VAL A 8 20.05 4.28 -12.47
CA VAL A 8 19.26 3.06 -12.63
C VAL A 8 17.80 3.40 -12.37
N LEU A 9 17.02 3.49 -13.45
CA LEU A 9 15.56 3.49 -13.47
C LEU A 9 15.05 2.20 -12.81
N GLY A 10 14.86 2.24 -11.49
CA GLY A 10 14.37 1.15 -10.67
C GLY A 10 13.39 1.66 -9.62
N SER A 11 12.36 2.38 -10.08
CA SER A 11 11.30 2.91 -9.20
C SER A 11 10.03 3.20 -10.00
N ILE A 12 9.32 2.14 -10.37
CA ILE A 12 7.87 2.23 -10.66
C ILE A 12 7.14 1.53 -9.51
N LEU A 13 7.42 1.98 -8.28
CA LEU A 13 6.40 2.05 -7.25
C LEU A 13 5.89 3.49 -7.31
N VAL A 14 4.58 3.65 -7.46
CA VAL A 14 3.89 4.91 -7.77
C VAL A 14 4.15 5.99 -6.70
N LEU A 15 5.26 6.71 -6.85
CA LEU A 15 5.55 8.00 -6.22
C LEU A 15 5.25 9.16 -7.18
N SER A 16 4.86 8.89 -8.44
CA SER A 16 4.59 9.87 -9.48
C SER A 16 3.28 10.66 -9.31
N LEU A 17 2.51 10.45 -8.24
CA LEU A 17 1.41 11.32 -7.79
C LEU A 17 1.86 12.34 -6.73
N LEU A 18 3.10 12.83 -6.80
CA LEU A 18 3.67 13.85 -5.89
C LEU A 18 3.68 15.28 -6.49
N LYS A 19 2.88 15.56 -7.53
CA LYS A 19 2.85 16.89 -8.16
C LYS A 19 2.05 17.97 -7.38
N ASP A 20 1.33 17.58 -6.32
CA ASP A 20 0.52 18.50 -5.51
C ASP A 20 0.73 18.24 -3.99
N VAL A 21 1.97 18.33 -3.50
CA VAL A 21 2.27 18.30 -2.05
C VAL A 21 2.12 19.71 -1.51
N THR A 22 1.12 19.95 -0.66
CA THR A 22 0.83 21.32 -0.22
C THR A 22 1.43 21.65 1.15
N TYR A 23 1.65 20.69 2.06
CA TYR A 23 2.24 20.95 3.37
C TYR A 23 2.91 19.70 3.96
N ALA A 24 4.08 19.85 4.59
CA ALA A 24 4.75 18.82 5.38
C ALA A 24 4.60 19.14 6.87
N TYR A 25 4.06 18.20 7.64
CA TYR A 25 3.83 18.32 9.07
C TYR A 25 4.66 17.30 9.85
N THR A 26 5.09 17.68 11.05
CA THR A 26 5.82 16.82 11.97
C THR A 26 5.12 16.78 13.31
N VAL A 27 4.94 15.58 13.86
CA VAL A 27 4.34 15.34 15.17
C VAL A 27 5.25 14.45 15.99
N ASN A 28 5.44 14.78 17.26
CA ASN A 28 6.23 14.01 18.21
C ASN A 28 5.32 13.44 19.31
N LEU A 29 5.55 12.18 19.64
CA LEU A 29 4.76 11.41 20.61
C LEU A 29 5.70 10.68 21.56
N ASN A 30 5.28 10.54 22.83
CA ASN A 30 6.05 9.83 23.84
C ASN A 30 5.20 8.77 24.54
N PHE A 31 5.80 7.61 24.81
CA PHE A 31 5.19 6.56 25.61
C PHE A 31 6.17 6.08 26.69
N PRO A 32 5.81 6.17 28.00
CA PRO A 32 4.59 6.80 28.52
C PRO A 32 4.57 8.32 28.22
N SER A 33 3.37 8.92 28.31
CA SER A 33 3.21 10.36 28.07
C SER A 33 4.07 11.18 29.04
N LYS A 34 4.67 12.27 28.56
CA LYS A 34 5.47 13.22 29.36
C LYS A 34 4.85 14.62 29.29
N PRO A 35 5.12 15.52 30.26
CA PRO A 35 4.67 16.91 30.17
C PRO A 35 5.14 17.56 28.85
N GLY A 36 4.19 18.11 28.08
CA GLY A 36 4.46 18.68 26.76
C GLY A 36 4.56 17.68 25.60
N TYR A 37 4.58 16.36 25.87
CA TYR A 37 4.69 15.30 24.87
C TYR A 37 3.71 14.16 25.17
N SER A 38 2.55 14.21 24.51
CA SER A 38 1.48 13.23 24.66
C SER A 38 1.82 11.91 23.96
N SER A 39 1.27 10.78 24.45
CA SER A 39 1.21 9.51 23.69
C SER A 39 0.15 9.52 22.60
N ARG A 40 -0.76 10.50 22.60
CA ARG A 40 -1.87 10.65 21.66
C ARG A 40 -1.77 11.94 20.87
N THR A 41 -2.16 11.88 19.60
CA THR A 41 -2.23 13.04 18.72
C THR A 41 -3.36 12.89 17.70
N THR A 42 -3.72 14.00 17.06
CA THR A 42 -4.62 14.03 15.91
C THR A 42 -3.87 14.55 14.70
N LEU A 43 -3.69 13.71 13.69
CA LEU A 43 -3.26 14.13 12.37
C LEU A 43 -4.48 14.68 11.64
N ASN A 44 -4.34 15.84 11.01
CA ASN A 44 -5.47 16.48 10.34
C ASN A 44 -5.02 17.17 9.05
N CYS A 45 -5.88 17.08 8.03
CA CYS A 45 -5.79 17.79 6.78
C CYS A 45 -7.05 18.63 6.53
N ASN A 46 -6.89 19.70 5.76
CA ASN A 46 -8.02 20.51 5.31
C ASN A 46 -9.01 19.68 4.48
N ARG A 47 -10.28 20.11 4.42
CA ARG A 47 -11.31 19.45 3.61
C ARG A 47 -10.86 19.32 2.15
N GLY A 48 -11.02 18.14 1.57
CA GLY A 48 -10.58 17.84 0.20
C GLY A 48 -9.10 17.47 0.07
N TYR A 49 -8.44 17.20 1.20
CA TYR A 49 -7.10 16.64 1.29
C TYR A 49 -7.12 15.39 2.17
N HIS A 50 -6.12 14.54 1.99
CA HIS A 50 -5.91 13.33 2.79
C HIS A 50 -4.48 13.27 3.33
N ILE A 51 -4.33 12.59 4.46
CA ILE A 51 -3.06 12.31 5.12
C ILE A 51 -2.25 11.31 4.28
N VAL A 52 -0.96 11.60 4.13
CA VAL A 52 0.04 10.67 3.62
C VAL A 52 1.24 10.69 4.55
N VAL A 53 1.36 9.68 5.41
CA VAL A 53 2.52 9.48 6.28
C VAL A 53 3.73 9.18 5.40
N ARG A 54 4.74 10.05 5.46
CA ARG A 54 5.96 9.98 4.66
C ARG A 54 7.02 9.14 5.34
N LYS A 55 7.20 9.37 6.64
CA LYS A 55 8.22 8.73 7.45
C LYS A 55 7.73 8.67 8.88
N ALA A 56 8.10 7.63 9.61
CA ALA A 56 8.08 7.69 11.07
C ALA A 56 9.38 7.14 11.63
N ILE A 57 9.88 7.80 12.66
CA ILE A 57 11.16 7.50 13.31
C ILE A 57 10.86 7.17 14.76
N LEU A 58 11.19 5.94 15.16
CA LEU A 58 11.09 5.51 16.54
C LEU A 58 12.45 5.66 17.22
N PHE A 59 12.46 6.34 18.35
CA PHE A 59 13.56 6.41 19.30
C PHE A 59 13.21 5.58 20.53
N HIS A 60 14.22 4.90 21.06
CA HIS A 60 14.11 4.07 22.25
C HIS A 60 15.28 4.38 23.17
N ASN A 61 15.00 4.87 24.38
CA ASN A 61 16.00 5.37 25.32
C ASN A 61 16.99 6.35 24.66
N GLY A 62 16.47 7.29 23.86
CA GLY A 62 17.27 8.31 23.15
C GLY A 62 18.00 7.82 21.89
N ASN A 63 18.00 6.53 21.60
CA ASN A 63 18.66 5.98 20.40
C ASN A 63 17.65 5.75 19.27
N MET A 64 18.00 6.21 18.06
CA MET A 64 17.20 5.98 16.86
C MET A 64 17.18 4.48 16.52
N ARG A 65 16.00 3.86 16.51
CA ARG A 65 15.86 2.42 16.28
C ARG A 65 15.66 2.05 14.82
N ASN A 66 14.88 2.82 14.06
CA ASN A 66 14.57 2.46 12.67
C ASN A 66 13.83 3.57 11.90
N GLU A 67 14.12 3.71 10.61
CA GLU A 67 13.32 4.53 9.67
C GLU A 67 12.01 3.84 9.23
N ARG A 68 11.77 2.59 9.69
CA ARG A 68 10.60 1.76 9.32
C ARG A 68 9.52 1.69 10.40
N ALA A 69 9.50 2.65 11.32
CA ALA A 69 8.41 2.80 12.30
C ALA A 69 7.11 3.34 11.67
N SER A 70 7.09 3.54 10.35
CA SER A 70 5.94 4.09 9.64
C SER A 70 4.75 3.14 9.56
N TYR A 71 4.92 1.83 9.81
CA TYR A 71 3.84 0.87 9.63
C TYR A 71 2.60 1.18 10.49
N PRO A 72 2.68 1.30 11.83
CA PRO A 72 1.50 1.64 12.63
C PRO A 72 0.81 2.95 12.24
N PRO A 73 1.51 4.09 12.09
CA PRO A 73 0.85 5.35 11.71
C PRO A 73 0.29 5.30 10.28
N LYS A 74 0.92 4.57 9.35
CA LYS A 74 0.35 4.37 8.00
C LYS A 74 -0.94 3.59 8.05
N MET A 75 -0.94 2.43 8.71
CA MET A 75 -2.12 1.58 8.81
C MET A 75 -3.29 2.31 9.49
N ALA A 76 -3.01 3.20 10.44
CA ALA A 76 -4.02 3.99 11.11
C ALA A 76 -4.51 5.19 10.27
N CYS A 77 -3.58 5.99 9.72
CA CYS A 77 -3.88 7.34 9.29
C CYS A 77 -3.76 7.61 7.80
N ASP A 78 -3.07 6.78 7.01
CA ASP A 78 -2.95 7.03 5.57
C ASP A 78 -4.33 7.09 4.93
N LEU A 79 -4.50 8.08 4.05
CA LEU A 79 -5.67 8.29 3.18
C LEU A 79 -6.95 8.74 3.89
N GLU A 80 -6.91 8.97 5.20
CA GLU A 80 -7.97 9.64 5.96
C GLU A 80 -7.78 11.17 5.94
N GLN A 81 -8.86 11.93 6.11
CA GLN A 81 -8.75 13.40 6.29
C GLN A 81 -8.26 13.76 7.69
N THR A 82 -8.75 13.05 8.70
CA THR A 82 -8.42 13.24 10.11
C THR A 82 -8.21 11.87 10.74
N CYS A 83 -7.19 11.73 11.59
CA CYS A 83 -6.85 10.48 12.26
C CYS A 83 -6.38 10.73 13.69
N ASN A 84 -6.99 10.05 14.66
CA ASN A 84 -6.47 9.98 16.02
C ASN A 84 -5.49 8.82 16.12
N PHE A 85 -4.25 9.12 16.49
CA PHE A 85 -3.19 8.13 16.65
C PHE A 85 -2.71 8.10 18.09
N GLU A 86 -2.55 6.90 18.62
CA GLU A 86 -1.99 6.64 19.95
C GLU A 86 -0.75 5.76 19.81
N LEU A 87 0.38 6.26 20.30
CA LEU A 87 1.61 5.50 20.44
C LEU A 87 1.44 4.55 21.63
N VAL A 88 1.36 3.25 21.33
CA VAL A 88 1.43 2.18 22.33
C VAL A 88 2.55 1.22 21.96
N ARG A 89 3.15 0.57 22.97
CA ARG A 89 4.34 -0.28 22.78
C ARG A 89 4.05 -1.47 21.88
N GLU A 90 2.87 -2.07 22.03
CA GLU A 90 2.46 -3.32 21.38
C GLU A 90 2.45 -3.20 19.86
N GLN A 91 2.23 -1.98 19.33
CA GLN A 91 2.27 -1.70 17.91
C GLN A 91 3.64 -1.99 17.27
N TYR A 92 4.72 -2.00 18.07
CA TYR A 92 6.10 -2.14 17.61
C TYR A 92 6.75 -3.47 18.01
N ASN A 93 5.96 -4.44 18.49
CA ASN A 93 6.45 -5.78 18.86
C ASN A 93 7.05 -6.56 17.67
N TYR A 94 6.76 -6.15 16.44
CA TYR A 94 7.34 -6.73 15.22
C TYR A 94 8.79 -6.27 14.94
N LEU A 95 9.29 -5.26 15.66
CA LEU A 95 10.68 -4.82 15.56
C LEU A 95 11.57 -5.79 16.33
N GLU A 96 12.76 -6.08 15.81
CA GLU A 96 13.75 -6.94 16.45
C GLU A 96 14.99 -6.13 16.87
N PRO A 97 15.34 -6.09 18.18
CA PRO A 97 14.56 -6.59 19.32
C PRO A 97 13.32 -5.72 19.59
N ALA A 98 12.28 -6.34 20.17
CA ALA A 98 11.08 -5.62 20.56
C ALA A 98 11.44 -4.50 21.56
N PRO A 99 10.98 -3.26 21.35
CA PRO A 99 11.40 -2.15 22.19
C PRO A 99 10.75 -2.23 23.59
N ALA A 100 11.53 -1.94 24.63
CA ALA A 100 11.10 -1.97 26.03
C ALA A 100 11.30 -0.59 26.69
N GLY A 101 10.51 -0.24 27.71
CA GLY A 101 10.64 1.06 28.36
C GLY A 101 10.12 2.23 27.53
N ASP A 102 10.86 3.35 27.52
CA ASP A 102 10.43 4.64 26.97
C ASP A 102 10.60 4.70 25.45
N LEU A 103 9.52 5.11 24.77
CA LEU A 103 9.48 5.32 23.33
C LEU A 103 9.23 6.78 23.01
N GLU A 104 9.86 7.25 21.93
CA GLU A 104 9.53 8.50 21.27
C GLU A 104 9.32 8.24 19.78
N LEU A 105 8.22 8.74 19.22
CA LEU A 105 7.88 8.56 17.82
C LEU A 105 7.72 9.93 17.16
N THR A 106 8.52 10.18 16.13
CA THR A 106 8.33 11.31 15.22
C THR A 106 7.60 10.82 13.98
N ILE A 107 6.43 11.39 13.68
CA ILE A 107 5.66 11.13 12.46
C ILE A 107 5.77 12.35 11.55
N ASN A 108 6.20 12.12 10.31
CA ASN A 108 6.16 13.12 9.25
C ASN A 108 5.06 12.74 8.26
N TYR A 109 4.14 13.65 7.98
CA TYR A 109 3.05 13.42 7.04
C TYR A 109 2.79 14.64 6.16
N ASP A 110 2.27 14.37 4.97
CA ASP A 110 1.83 15.39 4.03
C ASP A 110 0.30 15.40 3.95
N CYS A 111 -0.28 16.57 3.66
CA CYS A 111 -1.65 16.68 3.19
C CYS A 111 -1.64 16.78 1.67
N LYS A 112 -2.14 15.74 1.01
CA LYS A 112 -2.25 15.72 -0.45
C LYS A 112 -3.65 16.06 -0.89
N ARG A 113 -3.74 16.92 -1.91
CA ARG A 113 -5.03 17.26 -2.50
C ARG A 113 -5.65 16.00 -3.08
N ASP A 114 -6.94 15.87 -2.87
CA ASP A 114 -7.69 14.82 -3.48
C ASP A 114 -7.89 15.16 -4.98
N ASN A 115 -6.95 14.74 -5.82
CA ASN A 115 -6.95 15.05 -7.24
C ASN A 115 -7.59 13.92 -8.05
N PHE A 116 -8.89 14.06 -8.32
CA PHE A 116 -9.69 13.09 -9.11
C PHE A 116 -9.75 13.43 -10.59
N GLN A 117 -9.13 14.54 -10.99
CA GLN A 117 -9.03 14.93 -12.39
C GLN A 117 -7.79 14.32 -13.08
N GLY A 118 -6.91 13.66 -12.32
CA GLY A 118 -5.83 12.85 -12.86
C GLY A 118 -6.32 11.54 -13.45
N ASN A 119 -5.60 11.00 -14.44
CA ASN A 119 -5.86 9.68 -15.00
C ASN A 119 -5.87 8.65 -13.85
N PRO A 120 -7.02 7.98 -13.56
CA PRO A 120 -7.14 7.07 -12.41
C PRO A 120 -6.29 5.80 -12.56
N ARG A 121 -5.61 5.64 -13.71
CA ARG A 121 -4.69 4.53 -13.98
C ARG A 121 -3.40 4.72 -13.18
N ARG A 122 -3.33 4.05 -12.03
CA ARG A 122 -2.11 3.83 -11.24
C ARG A 122 -1.10 2.94 -11.98
N ILE A 123 -1.59 1.92 -12.69
CA ILE A 123 -0.75 0.99 -13.47
C ILE A 123 -1.06 1.20 -14.94
N THR A 124 -0.10 1.76 -15.68
CA THR A 124 -0.25 2.04 -17.11
C THR A 124 0.37 0.97 -17.99
N ASP A 125 1.38 0.25 -17.46
CA ASP A 125 2.21 -0.68 -18.21
C ASP A 125 2.13 -2.07 -17.57
N TYR A 126 1.45 -2.98 -18.25
CA TYR A 126 1.38 -4.39 -17.87
C TYR A 126 1.12 -5.28 -19.10
N GLY A 127 1.63 -6.50 -19.06
CA GLY A 127 1.60 -7.45 -20.15
C GLY A 127 0.21 -8.01 -20.33
N LYS A 128 -0.25 -7.96 -21.58
CA LYS A 128 -1.56 -8.44 -21.99
C LYS A 128 -1.43 -9.59 -22.99
N THR A 129 -2.32 -10.56 -22.87
CA THR A 129 -2.51 -11.63 -23.87
C THR A 129 -3.98 -11.68 -24.23
N GLU A 130 -4.34 -11.60 -25.51
CA GLU A 130 -5.74 -11.74 -25.97
C GLU A 130 -6.75 -10.88 -25.19
N MET A 131 -6.42 -9.59 -25.02
CA MET A 131 -7.22 -8.61 -24.26
C MET A 131 -7.34 -8.89 -22.75
N CYS A 132 -6.54 -9.80 -22.19
CA CYS A 132 -6.39 -10.00 -20.74
C CYS A 132 -5.15 -9.30 -20.19
N PRO A 133 -5.20 -8.61 -19.03
CA PRO A 133 -6.38 -8.33 -18.21
C PRO A 133 -7.07 -7.01 -18.63
N GLN A 134 -8.26 -6.76 -18.05
CA GLN A 134 -8.93 -5.47 -18.14
C GLN A 134 -8.20 -4.44 -17.27
N ASP A 135 -8.10 -3.19 -17.76
CA ASP A 135 -7.44 -2.10 -17.03
C ASP A 135 -8.04 -1.89 -15.65
N SER A 136 -9.37 -1.93 -15.54
CA SER A 136 -10.07 -1.66 -14.29
C SER A 136 -9.83 -2.75 -13.24
N PHE A 137 -9.65 -4.02 -13.66
CA PHE A 137 -9.25 -5.11 -12.77
C PHE A 137 -7.86 -4.84 -12.18
N VAL A 138 -6.90 -4.50 -13.05
CA VAL A 138 -5.52 -4.21 -12.63
C VAL A 138 -5.47 -3.02 -11.66
N GLN A 139 -6.24 -1.97 -11.92
CA GLN A 139 -6.31 -0.83 -11.00
C GLN A 139 -6.86 -1.21 -9.63
N LYS A 140 -7.81 -2.16 -9.57
CA LYS A 140 -8.48 -2.53 -8.33
C LYS A 140 -7.70 -3.56 -7.51
N HIS A 141 -7.14 -4.58 -8.16
CA HIS A 141 -6.68 -5.79 -7.48
C HIS A 141 -5.20 -6.09 -7.66
N VAL A 142 -4.45 -5.34 -8.46
CA VAL A 142 -3.06 -5.71 -8.79
C VAL A 142 -2.09 -4.61 -8.38
N ALA A 143 -0.94 -5.00 -7.85
CA ALA A 143 0.25 -4.17 -7.78
C ALA A 143 1.49 -4.96 -8.19
N TYR A 144 2.41 -4.29 -8.88
CA TYR A 144 3.70 -4.85 -9.25
C TYR A 144 4.80 -4.30 -8.36
N PHE A 145 5.76 -5.15 -8.02
CA PHE A 145 6.98 -4.75 -7.32
C PHE A 145 8.17 -5.56 -7.84
N ASN A 146 9.38 -5.01 -7.74
CA ASN A 146 10.61 -5.62 -8.30
C ASN A 146 11.76 -5.67 -7.28
N ASP A 147 11.45 -5.62 -5.99
CA ASP A 147 12.43 -5.67 -4.90
C ASP A 147 12.44 -7.07 -4.27
N ASP A 148 13.55 -7.79 -4.46
CA ASP A 148 13.76 -9.15 -3.93
C ASP A 148 13.67 -9.19 -2.38
N ARG A 149 13.97 -8.07 -1.69
CA ARG A 149 13.83 -7.98 -0.23
C ARG A 149 12.37 -8.04 0.18
N ILE A 150 11.48 -7.41 -0.60
CA ILE A 150 10.02 -7.44 -0.42
C ILE A 150 9.44 -8.78 -0.89
N ALA A 151 10.16 -9.59 -1.68
CA ALA A 151 9.72 -10.93 -2.06
C ALA A 151 10.03 -12.01 -1.00
N SER A 152 10.94 -11.75 -0.06
CA SER A 152 11.34 -12.72 0.98
C SER A 152 10.21 -13.05 1.98
N ASP A 153 10.34 -14.14 2.73
CA ASP A 153 9.37 -14.52 3.77
C ASP A 153 9.63 -13.87 5.14
N SER A 154 10.60 -12.95 5.22
CA SER A 154 10.90 -12.21 6.44
C SER A 154 9.70 -11.39 6.94
N GLN A 155 9.63 -11.17 8.25
CA GLN A 155 8.56 -10.36 8.85
C GLN A 155 8.55 -8.94 8.27
N GLN A 156 9.74 -8.36 8.07
CA GLN A 156 9.89 -7.05 7.44
C GLN A 156 9.29 -7.02 6.03
N ALA A 157 9.56 -8.03 5.20
CA ALA A 157 9.00 -8.10 3.86
C ALA A 157 7.48 -8.26 3.87
N LYS A 158 6.93 -9.03 4.83
CA LYS A 158 5.47 -9.13 5.03
C LYS A 158 4.86 -7.77 5.35
N THR A 159 5.44 -7.02 6.28
CA THR A 159 5.02 -5.67 6.66
C THR A 159 5.03 -4.71 5.47
N GLU A 160 6.07 -4.71 4.64
CA GLU A 160 6.13 -3.89 3.43
C GLU A 160 5.04 -4.29 2.42
N ARG A 161 4.83 -5.59 2.19
CA ARG A 161 3.76 -6.09 1.33
C ARG A 161 2.38 -5.67 1.83
N GLU A 162 2.13 -5.72 3.13
CA GLU A 162 0.87 -5.24 3.72
C GLU A 162 0.64 -3.74 3.48
N LEU A 163 1.67 -2.90 3.57
CA LEU A 163 1.56 -1.47 3.24
C LEU A 163 1.24 -1.23 1.77
N ILE A 164 1.83 -2.02 0.87
CA ILE A 164 1.51 -1.96 -0.57
C ILE A 164 0.06 -2.38 -0.78
N ALA A 165 -0.38 -3.50 -0.20
CA ALA A 165 -1.76 -4.00 -0.32
C ALA A 165 -2.78 -3.00 0.24
N MET A 166 -2.52 -2.42 1.41
CA MET A 166 -3.31 -1.34 2.00
C MET A 166 -3.43 -0.17 1.02
N SER A 167 -2.31 0.30 0.48
CA SER A 167 -2.28 1.40 -0.48
C SER A 167 -3.08 1.08 -1.74
N VAL A 168 -3.13 -0.20 -2.15
CA VAL A 168 -3.98 -0.66 -3.24
C VAL A 168 -5.45 -0.47 -2.91
N CYS A 169 -5.94 -1.12 -1.85
CA CYS A 169 -7.36 -1.10 -1.47
C CYS A 169 -7.86 0.29 -1.11
N ALA A 170 -7.05 1.09 -0.42
CA ALA A 170 -7.44 2.40 0.05
C ALA A 170 -7.69 3.38 -1.13
N GLN A 171 -6.91 3.28 -2.21
CA GLN A 171 -7.19 4.06 -3.42
C GLN A 171 -8.50 3.62 -4.09
N VAL A 172 -8.79 2.32 -4.11
CA VAL A 172 -10.04 1.79 -4.68
C VAL A 172 -11.24 2.25 -3.87
N ARG A 173 -11.16 2.21 -2.53
CA ARG A 173 -12.18 2.74 -1.64
C ARG A 173 -12.50 4.19 -1.98
N ARG A 174 -11.48 5.03 -2.13
CA ARG A 174 -11.66 6.46 -2.47
C ARG A 174 -12.26 6.69 -3.86
N PHE A 175 -11.91 5.86 -4.84
CA PHE A 175 -12.55 5.90 -6.15
C PHE A 175 -14.05 5.57 -6.06
N ARG A 176 -14.43 4.63 -5.19
CA ARG A 176 -15.82 4.20 -4.98
C ARG A 176 -16.66 5.17 -4.17
N GLU A 177 -16.10 5.77 -3.12
CA GLU A 177 -16.77 6.84 -2.36
C GLU A 177 -17.24 7.98 -3.27
N ARG A 178 -16.61 8.15 -4.45
CA ARG A 178 -17.02 9.12 -5.46
C ARG A 178 -17.90 8.58 -6.59
N ASN A 179 -17.97 7.27 -6.77
CA ASN A 179 -18.77 6.60 -7.79
C ASN A 179 -19.66 5.54 -7.15
N PRO A 180 -20.61 5.92 -6.28
CA PRO A 180 -21.42 4.98 -5.50
C PRO A 180 -22.32 4.07 -6.35
N ASN A 181 -22.58 4.48 -7.60
CA ASN A 181 -23.47 3.75 -8.53
C ASN A 181 -22.74 2.70 -9.38
N ALA A 182 -21.41 2.56 -9.26
CA ALA A 182 -20.67 1.55 -10.01
C ALA A 182 -20.96 0.14 -9.45
N PRO A 183 -21.06 -0.90 -10.29
CA PRO A 183 -21.23 -2.28 -9.83
C PRO A 183 -20.20 -2.66 -8.77
N ILE A 184 -20.68 -3.28 -7.68
CA ILE A 184 -19.85 -3.69 -6.55
C ILE A 184 -19.13 -4.98 -6.94
N ASP A 185 -17.83 -4.89 -7.19
CA ASP A 185 -16.95 -6.06 -7.05
C ASP A 185 -17.01 -6.51 -5.58
N PRO A 186 -17.45 -7.75 -5.29
CA PRO A 186 -17.58 -8.25 -3.92
C PRO A 186 -16.23 -8.49 -3.23
N TYR A 187 -15.12 -8.56 -3.99
CA TYR A 187 -13.78 -8.86 -3.49
C TYR A 187 -12.86 -7.63 -3.45
N LEU A 188 -13.42 -6.46 -3.17
CA LEU A 188 -12.68 -5.20 -3.07
C LEU A 188 -11.42 -5.18 -2.22
N GLY A 189 -11.42 -5.99 -1.17
CA GLY A 189 -10.31 -6.10 -0.24
C GLY A 189 -9.18 -6.99 -0.77
N THR A 190 -9.44 -7.78 -1.80
CA THR A 190 -8.49 -8.78 -2.29
C THR A 190 -7.51 -8.16 -3.28
N VAL A 191 -6.21 -8.29 -3.00
CA VAL A 191 -5.13 -7.74 -3.81
C VAL A 191 -4.08 -8.80 -4.09
N PHE A 192 -3.54 -8.78 -5.30
CA PHE A 192 -2.46 -9.61 -5.78
C PHE A 192 -1.23 -8.74 -6.02
N LEU A 193 -0.19 -8.95 -5.21
CA LEU A 193 1.10 -8.32 -5.38
C LEU A 193 1.97 -9.24 -6.23
N ILE A 194 2.36 -8.81 -7.42
CA ILE A 194 3.12 -9.63 -8.36
C ILE A 194 4.59 -9.16 -8.33
N HIS A 195 5.49 -10.06 -7.95
CA HIS A 195 6.92 -9.82 -8.01
C HIS A 195 7.41 -9.96 -9.47
N GLU A 196 7.74 -8.85 -10.14
CA GLU A 196 8.08 -8.82 -11.56
C GLU A 196 9.11 -7.74 -11.88
N LYS A 197 10.14 -8.09 -12.66
CA LYS A 197 11.16 -7.14 -13.15
C LYS A 197 10.73 -6.46 -14.45
N ASN A 198 9.86 -7.09 -15.25
CA ASN A 198 9.28 -6.51 -16.45
C ASN A 198 7.75 -6.71 -16.50
N SER A 199 6.99 -5.68 -16.11
CA SER A 199 5.52 -5.78 -16.06
C SER A 199 4.89 -6.07 -17.42
N ARG A 200 5.60 -5.86 -18.54
CA ARG A 200 5.12 -6.16 -19.91
C ARG A 200 5.12 -7.64 -20.28
N ASN A 201 5.74 -8.49 -19.47
CA ASN A 201 5.59 -9.94 -19.64
C ASN A 201 4.11 -10.32 -19.46
N PRO A 202 3.56 -11.21 -20.29
CA PRO A 202 2.16 -11.60 -20.22
C PRO A 202 1.87 -12.32 -18.89
N ASN A 203 1.37 -11.56 -17.92
CA ASN A 203 1.05 -12.05 -16.58
C ASN A 203 -0.37 -12.60 -16.50
N PHE A 204 -1.18 -12.30 -17.51
CA PHE A 204 -2.54 -12.78 -17.62
C PHE A 204 -2.78 -13.45 -18.97
N MET A 205 -3.68 -14.42 -18.95
CA MET A 205 -4.16 -15.16 -20.11
C MET A 205 -5.66 -15.41 -19.96
N PRO A 206 -6.38 -15.74 -21.03
CA PRO A 206 -7.73 -16.29 -20.91
C PRO A 206 -7.75 -17.53 -20.01
N SER A 207 -8.82 -17.72 -19.26
CA SER A 207 -8.99 -18.94 -18.46
C SER A 207 -9.17 -20.16 -19.37
N PRO A 208 -8.47 -21.28 -19.12
CA PRO A 208 -8.70 -22.53 -19.83
C PRO A 208 -10.18 -22.94 -19.75
N GLY A 209 -10.79 -23.23 -20.90
CA GLY A 209 -12.19 -23.63 -20.98
C GLY A 209 -13.22 -22.51 -20.72
N ASN A 210 -12.79 -21.27 -20.49
CA ASN A 210 -13.70 -20.12 -20.35
C ASN A 210 -13.10 -18.83 -20.90
N ASN A 211 -13.36 -18.57 -22.18
CA ASN A 211 -12.87 -17.38 -22.88
C ASN A 211 -13.45 -16.05 -22.37
N ARG A 212 -14.46 -16.06 -21.49
CA ARG A 212 -14.99 -14.86 -20.82
C ARG A 212 -14.20 -14.47 -19.58
N LYS A 213 -13.34 -15.34 -19.08
CA LYS A 213 -12.53 -15.08 -17.90
C LYS A 213 -11.07 -14.90 -18.30
N CYS A 214 -10.39 -14.03 -17.57
CA CYS A 214 -8.96 -13.86 -17.61
C CYS A 214 -8.40 -14.34 -16.28
N GLN A 215 -7.18 -14.82 -16.28
CA GLN A 215 -6.54 -15.33 -15.08
C GLN A 215 -5.03 -15.13 -15.13
N LEU A 216 -4.35 -15.19 -13.99
CA LEU A 216 -2.89 -15.20 -13.95
C LEU A 216 -2.31 -16.41 -14.71
N THR A 217 -1.19 -16.20 -15.39
CA THR A 217 -0.39 -17.29 -15.92
C THR A 217 0.23 -18.10 -14.77
N ALA A 218 0.53 -19.38 -14.98
CA ALA A 218 1.17 -20.21 -13.94
C ALA A 218 2.47 -19.58 -13.41
N ASN A 219 3.26 -18.96 -14.29
CA ASN A 219 4.48 -18.25 -13.90
C ASN A 219 4.18 -16.98 -13.08
N ALA A 220 3.17 -16.19 -13.43
CA ALA A 220 2.77 -15.02 -12.65
C ALA A 220 2.17 -15.42 -11.29
N LEU A 221 1.41 -16.50 -11.24
CA LEU A 221 0.83 -17.05 -10.03
C LEU A 221 1.92 -17.40 -9.01
N ALA A 222 2.94 -18.18 -9.40
CA ALA A 222 4.01 -18.65 -8.51
C ALA A 222 4.77 -17.54 -7.75
N ARG A 223 4.74 -16.30 -8.26
CA ARG A 223 5.39 -15.11 -7.70
C ARG A 223 4.41 -14.02 -7.26
N SER A 224 3.14 -14.38 -7.16
CA SER A 224 2.08 -13.52 -6.65
C SER A 224 1.82 -13.79 -5.16
N TYR A 225 1.54 -12.72 -4.42
CA TYR A 225 1.16 -12.74 -3.01
C TYR A 225 -0.25 -12.19 -2.88
N ARG A 226 -1.16 -12.99 -2.33
CA ARG A 226 -2.56 -12.60 -2.10
C ARG A 226 -2.70 -11.96 -0.72
N TYR A 227 -3.41 -10.85 -0.66
CA TYR A 227 -3.78 -10.17 0.58
C TYR A 227 -5.26 -9.82 0.58
N ASP A 228 -5.90 -9.94 1.73
CA ASP A 228 -7.25 -9.43 1.98
C ASP A 228 -7.18 -8.27 2.96
N CYS A 229 -7.48 -7.07 2.48
CA CYS A 229 -7.45 -5.84 3.25
C CYS A 229 -8.86 -5.31 3.55
N ARG A 230 -9.04 -4.81 4.77
CA ARG A 230 -10.23 -4.05 5.17
C ARG A 230 -9.84 -2.84 6.00
N ARG A 231 -10.66 -1.79 5.92
CA ARG A 231 -10.56 -0.64 6.81
C ARG A 231 -11.64 -0.74 7.87
N ASP A 232 -11.23 -1.05 9.09
CA ASP A 232 -12.11 -1.01 10.26
C ASP A 232 -12.24 0.45 10.75
N ALA A 233 -12.87 0.72 11.89
CA ALA A 233 -13.01 2.10 12.40
C ALA A 233 -11.66 2.76 12.74
N ILE A 234 -10.68 1.98 13.19
CA ILE A 234 -9.44 2.52 13.78
C ILE A 234 -8.25 2.43 12.82
N LYS A 235 -8.11 1.33 12.09
CA LYS A 235 -6.99 1.11 11.15
C LYS A 235 -7.37 0.21 9.98
N TRP A 236 -6.50 0.20 8.98
CA TRP A 236 -6.42 -0.87 8.01
C TRP A 236 -5.90 -2.16 8.65
N THR A 237 -6.39 -3.28 8.15
CA THR A 237 -5.89 -4.63 8.43
C THR A 237 -5.74 -5.33 7.09
N CYS A 238 -4.56 -5.87 6.79
CA CYS A 238 -4.28 -6.64 5.57
C CYS A 238 -3.77 -8.02 5.96
N ASN A 239 -4.56 -9.05 5.68
CA ASN A 239 -4.23 -10.43 6.01
C ASN A 239 -3.57 -11.11 4.80
N TYR A 240 -2.43 -11.76 5.04
CA TYR A 240 -1.77 -12.54 4.01
C TYR A 240 -2.56 -13.82 3.72
N GLY A 241 -3.07 -13.96 2.50
CA GLY A 241 -3.80 -15.13 2.04
C GLY A 241 -2.86 -16.28 1.66
N GLY A 242 -1.69 -15.97 1.11
CA GLY A 242 -0.71 -16.98 0.66
C GLY A 242 0.03 -16.53 -0.60
N LYS A 243 1.04 -17.32 -1.00
CA LYS A 243 1.82 -17.14 -2.23
C LYS A 243 1.47 -18.23 -3.21
N GLY A 244 1.26 -17.86 -4.47
CA GLY A 244 0.93 -18.83 -5.52
C GLY A 244 -0.40 -19.54 -5.35
N ILE A 245 -1.29 -18.98 -4.52
CA ILE A 245 -2.65 -19.48 -4.32
C ILE A 245 -3.65 -18.59 -5.03
N ASP A 246 -4.82 -19.15 -5.35
CA ASP A 246 -5.95 -18.52 -6.03
C ASP A 246 -5.56 -17.78 -7.30
N VAL A 247 -5.91 -18.38 -8.44
CA VAL A 247 -5.68 -17.74 -9.73
C VAL A 247 -6.49 -16.44 -9.73
N ALA A 248 -5.82 -15.28 -9.72
CA ALA A 248 -6.50 -13.98 -9.79
C ALA A 248 -7.28 -13.95 -11.11
N LYS A 249 -8.55 -14.33 -11.01
CA LYS A 249 -9.41 -14.66 -12.13
C LYS A 249 -10.52 -13.65 -12.16
N HIS A 250 -10.76 -13.05 -13.31
CA HIS A 250 -11.75 -11.99 -13.43
C HIS A 250 -12.51 -12.09 -14.73
N ASP A 251 -13.74 -11.62 -14.70
CA ASP A 251 -14.58 -11.55 -15.88
C ASP A 251 -14.11 -10.43 -16.83
N LYS A 252 -14.02 -10.74 -18.13
CA LYS A 252 -13.53 -9.82 -19.17
C LYS A 252 -14.42 -8.60 -19.38
N TYR A 253 -15.68 -8.62 -18.95
CA TYR A 253 -16.65 -7.57 -19.23
C TYR A 253 -16.84 -6.64 -18.04
N ASN A 254 -17.06 -7.18 -16.84
CA ASN A 254 -17.27 -6.36 -15.64
C ASN A 254 -15.97 -6.14 -14.83
N SER A 255 -14.89 -6.87 -15.17
CA SER A 255 -13.59 -6.81 -14.48
C SER A 255 -13.65 -7.20 -13.00
N HIS A 256 -14.70 -7.89 -12.57
CA HIS A 256 -14.84 -8.35 -11.19
C HIS A 256 -14.03 -9.61 -10.97
N LEU A 257 -13.42 -9.71 -9.78
CA LEU A 257 -12.82 -10.95 -9.34
C LEU A 257 -13.90 -12.05 -9.23
N ASP A 258 -13.55 -13.26 -9.68
CA ASP A 258 -14.38 -14.48 -9.70
C ASP A 258 -13.94 -15.46 -8.62
#